data_AF-A0A7Z0PFS1-F1
#
_entry.id   AF-A0A7Z0PFS1-F1
#
_cell.length_a   1.000
_cell.length_b   1.000
_cell.length_c   1.000
_cell.angle_alpha   90.00
_cell.angle_beta   90.00
_cell.angle_gamma   90.00
#
_symmetry.space_group_name_H-M   'P 1'
#
loop_
_entity.id
_entity.type
_entity.pdbx_description
1 polymer ?
#
loop_
_entity_poly.entity_id
_entity_poly.type
_entity_poly.pdbx_seq_one_letter_code
_entity_poly.pdbx_strand_id
1 'polypeptide(L)'
;IINKLKEFDIELNSNKIEQIYKILNKEESKIINLGNGYYWYKSYDVNKIITKNELDDKCINDTLTIDNEVIYNGYVIGYTSGVRLEKISNKMYNILSLDTFNEDSIFDIRTRNDGDRIGNKKLKKLFIDNKIDKLERDRMPIISYNDEIVMVGDLFKVKNKSSINKYYLYIRRNDGR
;
A
#
# COMPACT_ATOMS: atom_id res chain seq x y z
N ILE A 1 7.00 19.27 -18.24
CA ILE A 1 5.82 19.71 -17.45
C ILE A 1 4.80 20.37 -18.36
N ILE A 2 5.13 21.47 -19.03
CA ILE A 2 4.17 22.19 -19.90
C ILE A 2 3.57 21.31 -21.00
N ASN A 3 4.38 20.53 -21.74
CA ASN A 3 3.87 19.62 -22.77
C ASN A 3 2.91 18.57 -22.17
N LYS A 4 3.31 17.96 -21.05
CA LYS A 4 2.49 17.01 -20.29
C LYS A 4 1.18 17.61 -19.80
N LEU A 5 1.11 18.92 -19.52
CA LEU A 5 -0.13 19.57 -19.10
C LEU A 5 -1.04 19.91 -20.29
N LYS A 6 -0.45 20.27 -21.44
CA LYS A 6 -1.19 20.53 -22.68
C LYS A 6 -1.89 19.29 -23.22
N GLU A 7 -1.32 18.11 -23.01
CA GLU A 7 -1.93 16.82 -23.39
C GLU A 7 -3.29 16.56 -22.72
N PHE A 8 -3.57 17.17 -21.56
CA PHE A 8 -4.81 16.97 -20.79
C PHE A 8 -5.81 18.12 -20.97
N ASP A 9 -5.60 19.02 -21.95
CA ASP A 9 -6.45 20.19 -22.21
C ASP A 9 -6.72 21.04 -20.95
N ILE A 10 -5.67 21.20 -20.13
CA ILE A 10 -5.74 21.94 -18.88
C ILE A 10 -5.52 23.42 -19.18
N GLU A 11 -6.41 24.28 -18.70
CA GLU A 11 -6.23 25.73 -18.78
C GLU A 11 -5.06 26.19 -17.89
N LEU A 12 -3.92 26.44 -18.53
CA LEU A 12 -2.68 26.81 -17.89
C LEU A 12 -2.57 28.31 -17.70
N ASN A 13 -2.53 28.75 -16.43
CA ASN A 13 -2.08 30.09 -16.09
C ASN A 13 -0.68 30.05 -15.48
N SER A 14 0.08 31.14 -15.62
CA SER A 14 1.46 31.25 -15.15
C SER A 14 1.62 30.96 -13.67
N ASN A 15 0.61 31.32 -12.85
CA ASN A 15 0.60 31.08 -11.41
C ASN A 15 0.59 29.59 -11.06
N LYS A 16 -0.22 28.77 -11.73
CA LYS A 16 -0.26 27.31 -11.53
C LYS A 16 1.08 26.67 -11.88
N ILE A 17 1.68 27.10 -12.98
CA ILE A 17 3.00 26.61 -13.42
C ILE A 17 4.06 26.93 -12.36
N GLU A 18 4.09 28.16 -11.87
CA GLU A 18 5.03 28.57 -10.82
C GLU A 18 4.85 27.77 -9.52
N GLN A 19 3.60 27.52 -9.11
CA GLN A 19 3.30 26.69 -7.95
C GLN A 19 3.84 25.27 -8.11
N ILE A 20 3.73 24.67 -9.30
CA ILE A 20 4.31 23.35 -9.60
C ILE A 20 5.83 23.41 -9.45
N TYR A 21 6.49 24.36 -10.10
CA TYR A 21 7.96 24.49 -10.02
C TYR A 21 8.47 24.66 -8.59
N LYS A 22 7.74 25.41 -7.73
CA LYS A 22 8.08 25.61 -6.31
C LYS A 22 8.10 24.31 -5.49
N ILE A 23 7.45 23.25 -5.94
CA ILE A 23 7.30 22.01 -5.18
C ILE A 23 8.11 20.83 -5.75
N LEU A 24 8.66 20.95 -6.97
CA LEU A 24 9.38 19.85 -7.64
C LEU A 24 10.57 19.33 -6.85
N ASN A 25 11.31 20.22 -6.18
CA ASN A 25 12.53 19.84 -5.45
C ASN A 25 12.27 19.51 -3.98
N LYS A 26 11.01 19.51 -3.55
CA LYS A 26 10.66 19.26 -2.16
C LYS A 26 10.35 17.78 -1.92
N GLU A 27 10.76 17.26 -0.76
CA GLU A 27 10.46 15.88 -0.36
C GLU A 27 9.02 15.71 0.16
N GLU A 28 8.36 16.79 0.56
CA GLU A 28 6.98 16.77 1.05
C GLU A 28 5.96 16.39 -0.04
N SER A 29 4.92 15.65 0.36
CA SER A 29 3.82 15.34 -0.55
C SER A 29 2.92 16.56 -0.73
N LYS A 30 2.67 16.98 -1.97
CA LYS A 30 1.77 18.09 -2.31
C LYS A 30 0.85 17.75 -3.46
N ILE A 31 -0.35 18.34 -3.39
CA ILE A 31 -1.38 18.25 -4.41
C ILE A 31 -1.73 19.67 -4.85
N ILE A 32 -1.71 19.94 -6.15
CA ILE A 32 -2.16 21.21 -6.75
C ILE A 32 -3.32 20.89 -7.69
N ASN A 33 -4.47 21.54 -7.47
CA ASN A 33 -5.61 21.41 -8.37
C ASN A 33 -5.31 22.10 -9.71
N LEU A 34 -5.39 21.34 -10.80
CA LEU A 34 -5.14 21.84 -12.15
C LEU A 34 -6.42 22.30 -12.85
N GLY A 35 -7.60 21.93 -12.35
CA GLY A 35 -8.89 22.09 -13.03
C GLY A 35 -9.31 20.82 -13.77
N ASN A 36 -10.56 20.77 -14.24
CA ASN A 36 -11.12 19.66 -15.03
C ASN A 36 -10.97 18.27 -14.39
N GLY A 37 -10.95 18.20 -13.05
CA GLY A 37 -10.79 16.93 -12.31
C GLY A 37 -9.35 16.39 -12.26
N TYR A 38 -8.37 17.16 -12.73
CA TYR A 38 -6.95 16.82 -12.70
C TYR A 38 -6.20 17.53 -11.58
N TYR A 39 -5.19 16.84 -11.06
CA TYR A 39 -4.35 17.32 -9.98
C TYR A 39 -2.89 17.01 -10.28
N TRP A 40 -2.00 17.97 -10.01
CA TRP A 40 -0.58 17.69 -9.96
C TRP A 40 -0.24 17.11 -8.61
N TYR A 41 0.34 15.91 -8.62
CA TYR A 41 0.77 15.18 -7.43
C TYR A 41 2.30 15.10 -7.38
N LYS A 42 2.82 15.49 -6.22
CA LYS A 42 4.23 15.39 -5.85
C LYS A 42 4.38 14.58 -4.57
N SER A 43 5.35 13.69 -4.52
CA SER A 43 5.75 12.98 -3.30
C SER A 43 7.09 12.27 -3.54
N TYR A 44 8.14 12.58 -2.76
CA TYR A 44 9.51 12.12 -3.03
C TYR A 44 9.89 12.29 -4.52
N ASP A 45 10.35 11.26 -5.23
CA ASP A 45 10.72 11.39 -6.64
C ASP A 45 9.50 11.31 -7.59
N VAL A 46 8.30 11.04 -7.07
CA VAL A 46 7.07 10.89 -7.84
C VAL A 46 6.50 12.26 -8.21
N ASN A 47 6.33 12.47 -9.53
CA ASN A 47 5.72 13.65 -10.12
C ASN A 47 4.74 13.22 -11.22
N LYS A 48 3.44 13.32 -10.97
CA LYS A 48 2.42 12.89 -11.95
C LYS A 48 1.16 13.74 -11.90
N ILE A 49 0.41 13.70 -13.00
CA ILE A 49 -0.97 14.18 -13.03
C ILE A 49 -1.82 12.99 -12.59
N ILE A 50 -2.73 13.22 -11.65
CA ILE A 50 -3.70 12.24 -11.17
C ILE A 50 -5.11 12.80 -11.27
N THR A 51 -6.07 11.90 -11.30
CA THR A 51 -7.50 12.23 -11.30
C THR A 51 -8.04 12.32 -9.88
N LYS A 52 -9.23 12.92 -9.72
CA LYS A 52 -9.96 12.92 -8.44
C LYS A 52 -10.17 11.51 -7.88
N ASN A 53 -10.52 10.54 -8.73
CA ASN A 53 -10.71 9.15 -8.33
C ASN A 53 -9.43 8.51 -7.77
N GLU A 54 -8.25 8.99 -8.17
CA GLU A 54 -6.98 8.54 -7.61
C GLU A 54 -6.63 9.24 -6.28
N LEU A 55 -7.27 10.36 -5.96
CA LEU A 55 -7.13 11.00 -4.66
C LEU A 55 -8.07 10.40 -3.62
N ASP A 56 -9.20 9.87 -4.06
CA ASP A 56 -10.17 9.29 -3.16
C ASP A 56 -9.62 7.98 -2.59
N ASP A 57 -9.23 8.03 -1.32
CA ASP A 57 -8.83 6.86 -0.56
C ASP A 57 -10.06 5.97 -0.37
N LYS A 58 -10.00 4.77 -0.97
CA LYS A 58 -10.89 3.71 -0.51
C LYS A 58 -10.35 3.26 0.85
N CYS A 59 -11.25 3.00 1.77
CA CYS A 59 -10.95 2.23 2.96
C CYS A 59 -11.38 0.79 2.68
N ILE A 60 -10.57 -0.16 3.13
CA ILE A 60 -10.99 -1.54 3.28
C ILE A 60 -11.20 -1.82 4.75
N ASN A 61 -12.23 -2.61 5.05
CA ASN A 61 -12.42 -3.29 6.31
C ASN A 61 -13.00 -4.65 5.93
N ASP A 62 -12.18 -5.68 5.99
CA ASP A 62 -12.54 -7.03 5.57
C ASP A 62 -11.90 -8.05 6.51
N THR A 63 -12.36 -9.29 6.45
CA THR A 63 -11.77 -10.41 7.21
C THR A 63 -11.28 -11.48 6.26
N LEU A 64 -10.23 -12.17 6.68
CA LEU A 64 -9.61 -13.23 5.90
C LEU A 64 -9.52 -14.50 6.74
N THR A 65 -10.01 -15.59 6.15
CA THR A 65 -9.98 -16.94 6.71
C THR A 65 -9.22 -17.87 5.77
N ILE A 66 -8.98 -19.11 6.21
CA ILE A 66 -8.21 -20.08 5.45
C ILE A 66 -8.79 -20.32 4.06
N ASP A 67 -7.89 -20.48 3.08
CA ASP A 67 -8.18 -20.79 1.68
C ASP A 67 -8.95 -19.72 0.90
N ASN A 68 -9.10 -18.52 1.47
CA ASN A 68 -9.69 -17.34 0.84
C ASN A 68 -8.62 -16.32 0.41
N GLU A 69 -9.01 -15.44 -0.52
CA GLU A 69 -8.21 -14.28 -0.93
C GLU A 69 -9.06 -13.01 -0.90
N VAL A 70 -8.45 -11.91 -0.47
CA VAL A 70 -9.00 -10.55 -0.55
C VAL A 70 -8.18 -9.75 -1.56
N ILE A 71 -8.87 -9.10 -2.50
CA ILE A 71 -8.24 -8.29 -3.55
C ILE A 71 -8.56 -6.82 -3.29
N TYR A 72 -7.52 -6.01 -3.12
CA TYR A 72 -7.68 -4.60 -2.77
C TYR A 72 -6.57 -3.72 -3.33
N ASN A 73 -6.93 -2.65 -4.07
CA ASN A 73 -5.98 -1.68 -4.62
C ASN A 73 -4.75 -2.29 -5.33
N GLY A 74 -4.96 -3.41 -6.03
CA GLY A 74 -3.89 -4.13 -6.74
C GLY A 74 -3.10 -5.11 -5.86
N TYR A 75 -3.37 -5.18 -4.57
CA TYR A 75 -2.88 -6.22 -3.68
C TYR A 75 -3.79 -7.44 -3.70
N VAL A 76 -3.20 -8.62 -3.58
CA VAL A 76 -3.89 -9.87 -3.26
C VAL A 76 -3.33 -10.40 -1.97
N ILE A 77 -4.23 -10.59 -1.02
CA ILE A 77 -3.95 -11.03 0.33
C ILE A 77 -4.60 -12.40 0.48
N GLY A 78 -3.86 -13.40 0.93
CA GLY A 78 -4.42 -14.74 1.10
C GLY A 78 -3.85 -15.47 2.30
N TYR A 79 -4.63 -16.41 2.82
CA TYR A 79 -4.24 -17.28 3.91
C TYR A 79 -4.45 -18.72 3.48
N THR A 80 -3.41 -19.55 3.54
CA THR A 80 -3.42 -20.88 2.91
C THR A 80 -2.52 -21.87 3.64
N SER A 81 -2.75 -23.16 3.42
CA SER A 81 -1.79 -24.20 3.82
C SER A 81 -0.50 -24.17 2.97
N GLY A 82 0.60 -24.69 3.51
CA GLY A 82 1.90 -24.75 2.83
C GLY A 82 1.87 -25.53 1.52
N VAL A 83 1.16 -26.66 1.49
CA VAL A 83 0.98 -27.49 0.28
C VAL A 83 0.34 -26.71 -0.86
N ARG A 84 -0.63 -25.85 -0.54
CA ARG A 84 -1.28 -25.01 -1.54
C ARG A 84 -0.40 -23.83 -1.90
N LEU A 85 0.33 -23.24 -0.95
CA LEU A 85 1.28 -22.15 -1.23
C LEU A 85 2.36 -22.54 -2.26
N GLU A 86 2.97 -23.72 -2.12
CA GLU A 86 3.99 -24.23 -3.07
C GLU A 86 3.45 -24.31 -4.51
N LYS A 87 2.15 -24.57 -4.68
CA LYS A 87 1.51 -24.61 -6.01
C LYS A 87 1.29 -23.22 -6.62
N ILE A 88 1.25 -22.16 -5.79
CA ILE A 88 1.02 -20.77 -6.20
C ILE A 88 2.29 -19.90 -6.14
N SER A 89 3.41 -20.41 -5.58
CA SER A 89 4.62 -19.63 -5.25
C SER A 89 5.55 -19.30 -6.43
N ASN A 90 5.00 -18.99 -7.60
CA ASN A 90 5.75 -18.52 -8.77
C ASN A 90 5.94 -16.98 -8.80
N LYS A 91 5.65 -16.24 -7.71
CA LYS A 91 5.67 -14.77 -7.66
C LYS A 91 6.40 -14.23 -6.41
N MET A 92 6.82 -12.97 -6.44
CA MET A 92 7.38 -12.24 -5.29
C MET A 92 6.29 -12.01 -4.22
N TYR A 93 6.08 -13.01 -3.36
CA TYR A 93 5.17 -12.90 -2.22
C TYR A 93 5.93 -12.39 -0.99
N ASN A 94 5.33 -11.45 -0.28
CA ASN A 94 5.67 -11.25 1.13
C ASN A 94 4.89 -12.30 1.94
N ILE A 95 5.59 -13.29 2.49
CA ILE A 95 4.98 -14.41 3.22
C ILE A 95 5.29 -14.29 4.71
N LEU A 96 4.29 -14.53 5.55
CA LEU A 96 4.42 -14.68 6.99
C LEU A 96 3.80 -16.01 7.45
N SER A 97 4.44 -16.62 8.42
CA SER A 97 3.86 -17.71 9.17
C SER A 97 4.28 -17.62 10.63
N LEU A 98 3.33 -17.86 11.54
CA LEU A 98 3.50 -17.85 12.99
C LEU A 98 2.99 -19.17 13.56
N ASP A 99 3.61 -19.68 14.62
CA ASP A 99 3.22 -20.95 15.27
C ASP A 99 1.80 -20.90 15.86
N THR A 100 1.26 -19.69 16.03
CA THR A 100 -0.10 -19.42 16.49
C THR A 100 -1.14 -19.47 15.36
N PHE A 101 -0.73 -19.60 14.10
CA PHE A 101 -1.64 -19.71 12.96
C PHE A 101 -2.17 -21.14 12.83
N ASN A 102 -3.48 -21.26 12.66
CA ASN A 102 -4.22 -22.49 12.48
C ASN A 102 -5.39 -22.29 11.49
N GLU A 103 -6.13 -23.35 11.17
CA GLU A 103 -7.23 -23.28 10.21
C GLU A 103 -8.37 -22.34 10.62
N ASP A 104 -8.55 -22.12 11.93
CA ASP A 104 -9.57 -21.22 12.48
C ASP A 104 -9.09 -19.77 12.63
N SER A 105 -7.85 -19.48 12.23
CA SER A 105 -7.30 -18.12 12.33
C SER A 105 -8.04 -17.16 11.41
N ILE A 106 -8.44 -16.03 11.98
CA ILE A 106 -9.12 -14.93 11.29
C ILE A 106 -8.22 -13.71 11.34
N PHE A 107 -8.05 -13.06 10.20
CA PHE A 107 -7.25 -11.85 10.06
C PHE A 107 -8.12 -10.67 9.68
N ASP A 108 -7.88 -9.53 10.30
CA ASP A 108 -8.53 -8.27 9.96
C ASP A 108 -7.69 -7.50 8.95
N ILE A 109 -8.31 -7.11 7.83
CA ILE A 109 -7.67 -6.35 6.76
C ILE A 109 -8.26 -4.95 6.73
N ARG A 110 -7.39 -3.95 6.85
CA ARG A 110 -7.79 -2.54 6.79
C ARG A 110 -6.75 -1.63 6.15
N THR A 111 -7.09 -0.36 5.96
CA THR A 111 -6.10 0.71 5.70
C THR A 111 -5.51 1.25 7.00
N ARG A 112 -4.47 2.08 6.87
CA ARG A 112 -3.72 2.63 8.00
C ARG A 112 -4.54 3.62 8.84
N ASN A 113 -4.34 3.54 10.15
CA ASN A 113 -4.80 4.51 11.13
C ASN A 113 -3.60 5.25 11.75
N ASP A 114 -3.84 6.47 12.19
CA ASP A 114 -2.83 7.21 12.93
C ASP A 114 -2.48 6.50 14.24
N GLY A 115 -1.18 6.39 14.51
CA GLY A 115 -0.68 5.69 15.68
C GLY A 115 -0.33 4.21 15.44
N ASP A 116 -0.72 3.62 14.30
CA ASP A 116 -0.43 2.21 13.98
C ASP A 116 1.04 1.82 14.15
N ARG A 117 1.26 0.60 14.65
CA ARG A 117 2.58 0.03 14.91
C ARG A 117 2.64 -1.42 14.46
N ILE A 118 3.79 -1.82 13.92
CA ILE A 118 4.14 -3.23 13.71
C ILE A 118 5.28 -3.57 14.66
N GLY A 119 4.98 -4.45 15.63
CA GLY A 119 5.80 -4.61 16.83
C GLY A 119 6.14 -3.25 17.46
N ASN A 120 7.44 -2.97 17.64
CA ASN A 120 7.91 -1.74 18.28
C ASN A 120 8.10 -0.53 17.35
N LYS A 121 7.69 -0.61 16.07
CA LYS A 121 7.92 0.47 15.10
C LYS A 121 6.61 1.11 14.64
N LYS A 122 6.54 2.45 14.67
CA LYS A 122 5.41 3.21 14.09
C LYS A 122 5.42 3.04 12.57
N LEU A 123 4.26 2.71 11.98
CA LEU A 123 4.14 2.57 10.53
C LEU A 123 4.48 3.87 9.81
N LYS A 124 4.02 5.02 10.33
CA LYS A 124 4.38 6.34 9.80
C LYS A 124 5.90 6.51 9.64
N LYS A 125 6.68 6.10 10.65
CA LYS A 125 8.14 6.21 10.60
C LYS A 125 8.72 5.25 9.56
N LEU A 126 8.29 3.99 9.56
CA LEU A 126 8.71 3.00 8.56
C LEU A 126 8.45 3.49 7.14
N PHE A 127 7.27 4.06 6.88
CA PHE A 127 6.93 4.57 5.56
C PHE A 127 7.82 5.73 5.11
N ILE A 128 8.10 6.68 6.02
CA ILE A 128 8.99 7.81 5.75
C ILE A 128 10.42 7.34 5.50
N ASP A 129 10.95 6.49 6.38
CA ASP A 129 12.32 5.97 6.29
C ASP A 129 12.55 5.19 4.98
N ASN A 130 11.51 4.51 4.45
CA ASN A 130 11.55 3.78 3.18
C ASN A 130 11.08 4.61 1.97
N LYS A 131 10.85 5.93 2.13
CA LYS A 131 10.39 6.84 1.07
C LYS A 131 9.17 6.33 0.27
N ILE A 132 8.28 5.60 0.92
CA ILE A 132 7.09 5.03 0.26
C ILE A 132 6.17 6.17 -0.17
N ASP A 133 5.51 6.09 -1.31
CA ASP A 133 4.66 7.20 -1.78
C ASP A 133 3.45 7.44 -0.85
N LYS A 134 2.96 8.68 -0.70
CA LYS A 134 1.82 8.94 0.20
C LYS A 134 0.56 8.21 -0.27
N LEU A 135 0.23 8.25 -1.56
CA LEU A 135 -0.97 7.57 -2.07
C LEU A 135 -0.82 6.05 -1.93
N GLU A 136 0.39 5.54 -2.06
CA GLU A 136 0.66 4.12 -1.80
C GLU A 136 0.41 3.77 -0.34
N ARG A 137 0.94 4.56 0.62
CA ARG A 137 0.73 4.33 2.06
C ARG A 137 -0.75 4.30 2.45
N ASP A 138 -1.54 5.21 1.89
CA ASP A 138 -2.97 5.35 2.21
C ASP A 138 -3.80 4.17 1.65
N ARG A 139 -3.31 3.54 0.58
CA ARG A 139 -3.95 2.39 -0.08
C ARG A 139 -3.43 1.03 0.35
N MET A 140 -2.31 1.00 1.07
CA MET A 140 -1.64 -0.24 1.45
C MET A 140 -2.48 -1.02 2.47
N PRO A 141 -2.73 -2.32 2.24
CA PRO A 141 -3.44 -3.13 3.21
C PRO A 141 -2.56 -3.38 4.45
N ILE A 142 -3.19 -3.28 5.62
CA ILE A 142 -2.65 -3.68 6.91
C ILE A 142 -3.43 -4.91 7.36
N ILE A 143 -2.70 -5.92 7.81
CA ILE A 143 -3.27 -7.15 8.31
C ILE A 143 -2.98 -7.27 9.79
N SER A 144 -4.03 -7.46 10.58
CA SER A 144 -3.95 -7.70 12.01
C SER A 144 -4.42 -9.11 12.36
N TYR A 145 -3.82 -9.69 13.40
CA TYR A 145 -4.19 -10.96 13.99
C TYR A 145 -4.16 -10.80 15.50
N ASN A 146 -5.26 -11.15 16.19
CA ASN A 146 -5.41 -10.93 17.63
C ASN A 146 -5.05 -9.50 18.06
N ASP A 147 -5.64 -8.50 17.38
CA ASP A 147 -5.40 -7.06 17.58
C ASP A 147 -3.95 -6.56 17.34
N GLU A 148 -3.04 -7.43 16.89
CA GLU A 148 -1.67 -7.05 16.54
C GLU A 148 -1.46 -6.98 15.03
N ILE A 149 -0.88 -5.89 14.54
CA ILE A 149 -0.49 -5.78 13.13
C ILE A 149 0.66 -6.75 12.84
N VAL A 150 0.43 -7.70 11.94
CA VAL A 150 1.39 -8.74 11.57
C VAL A 150 2.04 -8.50 10.21
N MET A 151 1.34 -7.86 9.28
CA MET A 151 1.83 -7.54 7.93
C MET A 151 1.30 -6.19 7.44
N VAL A 152 2.09 -5.49 6.64
CA VAL A 152 1.72 -4.21 6.01
C VAL A 152 2.23 -4.21 4.57
N GLY A 153 1.28 -4.33 3.64
CA GLY A 153 1.55 -4.48 2.22
C GLY A 153 2.54 -5.61 1.90
N ASP A 154 3.13 -5.50 0.73
CA ASP A 154 4.21 -6.35 0.24
C ASP A 154 5.58 -6.05 0.89
N LEU A 155 5.66 -5.10 1.84
CA LEU A 155 6.92 -4.54 2.32
C LEU A 155 7.30 -4.93 3.74
N PHE A 156 6.35 -4.94 4.68
CA PHE A 156 6.65 -5.11 6.09
C PHE A 156 5.91 -6.30 6.70
N LYS A 157 6.59 -6.99 7.61
CA LYS A 157 6.01 -8.04 8.44
C LYS A 157 6.73 -8.11 9.78
N VAL A 158 6.07 -8.68 10.78
CA VAL A 158 6.71 -9.00 12.05
C VAL A 158 7.87 -9.98 11.81
N LYS A 159 8.93 -9.83 12.60
CA LYS A 159 10.05 -10.77 12.54
C LYS A 159 9.64 -12.04 13.27
N ASN A 160 9.75 -13.19 12.61
CA ASN A 160 9.64 -14.48 13.27
C ASN A 160 10.97 -15.25 13.11
N LYS A 161 11.30 -16.09 14.10
CA LYS A 161 12.33 -17.12 13.94
C LYS A 161 11.72 -18.21 13.07
N SER A 162 12.45 -18.65 12.05
CA SER A 162 11.94 -19.61 11.07
C SER A 162 11.53 -20.93 11.74
N SER A 163 10.22 -21.15 11.85
CA SER A 163 9.61 -22.44 12.13
C SER A 163 8.91 -22.91 10.85
N ILE A 164 9.08 -24.18 10.47
CA ILE A 164 8.26 -24.78 9.40
C ILE A 164 6.84 -24.87 9.96
N ASN A 165 5.91 -24.15 9.34
CA ASN A 165 4.52 -24.10 9.78
C ASN A 165 3.58 -24.66 8.72
N LYS A 166 2.39 -25.04 9.15
CA LYS A 166 1.37 -25.60 8.26
C LYS A 166 0.62 -24.54 7.45
N TYR A 167 0.49 -23.32 7.99
CA TYR A 167 -0.33 -22.26 7.43
C TYR A 167 0.45 -20.96 7.21
N TYR A 168 0.10 -20.24 6.14
CA TYR A 168 0.86 -19.10 5.63
C TYR A 168 -0.08 -17.98 5.21
N LEU A 169 0.19 -16.79 5.73
CA LEU A 169 -0.39 -15.53 5.28
C LEU A 169 0.54 -14.94 4.21
N TYR A 170 -0.01 -14.45 3.11
CA TYR A 170 0.77 -13.82 2.06
C TYR A 170 0.11 -12.56 1.52
N ILE A 171 0.96 -11.64 1.06
CA ILE A 171 0.57 -10.50 0.25
C ILE A 171 1.41 -10.50 -1.03
N ARG A 172 0.77 -10.28 -2.17
CA ARG A 172 1.44 -10.00 -3.45
C ARG A 172 0.76 -8.84 -4.16
N ARG A 173 1.44 -8.23 -5.12
CA ARG A 173 0.80 -7.33 -6.08
C ARG A 173 0.32 -8.09 -7.31
N ASN A 174 -0.78 -7.63 -7.91
CA ASN A 174 -1.28 -8.17 -9.18
C ASN A 174 -0.37 -7.84 -10.36
N ASP A 175 0.35 -6.72 -10.30
CA ASP A 175 1.29 -6.27 -11.33
C ASP A 175 2.69 -6.91 -11.21
N GLY A 176 2.95 -7.71 -10.18
CA GLY A 176 4.16 -8.54 -10.04
C GLY A 176 5.46 -7.76 -9.79
N ARG A 177 5.37 -6.50 -9.36
CA ARG A 177 6.53 -5.72 -8.91
C ARG A 177 6.99 -6.11 -7.51
#